data_AF-A0A2G6LYU6-F1
#
_entry.id   AF-A0A2G6LYU6-F1
#
_cell.length_a   1.000
_cell.length_b   1.000
_cell.length_c   1.000
_cell.angle_alpha   90.00
_cell.angle_beta   90.00
_cell.angle_gamma   90.00
#
_symmetry.space_group_name_H-M   'P 1'
#
loop_
_entity.id
_entity.type
_entity.pdbx_description
1 polymer ?
#
loop_
_entity_poly.entity_id
_entity_poly.type
_entity_poly.pdbx_seq_one_letter_code
_entity_poly.pdbx_strand_id
1 'polypeptide(L)'
;MNSRPIILHAGGTDPSGGAGLAADLKSTAALGGHGCLAVTAVTVQNSGRVESWIPVSPEATAAQIRMICEDGTPDAVKSGMLGSPETVEIIADSLNKYLEGIPYVLDPVMVAGSGDGLASEGLEKYIAGLLLPRSTLVTPNLDEAEALTGREVRTGEQMEDAAKRIMDMGAEAVLLKGGHLKGEPADLLMLKGVKRWFPGSRIVPENVHGTGCTLAASAATFLGAGYDTEKAVEKALIYVKSAIAGSFSRKLGTLPGHFPPMGPLPVKTNNSSFYHTPRFCPGCGGELADAEPHPLCSRCGLVFYRNPLPAVILLIRQGNRYLIAKRAAPPAKGELCFPGGFVDLRESPDEAAARELKEETGLKALKLSLKGSDKDITDYGSVVLYTFNVDKWEGSPEPADDVSELQWMELESIPSLAFGAHNRILHCLRRKED
;
A
#
# COMPACT_ATOMS: atom_id res chain seq x y z
N MET A 1 23.27 -2.00 -10.73
CA MET A 1 23.86 -1.00 -9.81
C MET A 1 22.74 -0.49 -8.93
N ASN A 2 22.95 -0.48 -7.62
CA ASN A 2 21.92 -0.58 -6.58
C ASN A 2 21.72 0.76 -5.82
N SER A 3 21.84 1.90 -6.50
CA SER A 3 21.66 3.21 -5.86
C SER A 3 20.20 3.62 -5.91
N ARG A 4 19.63 3.89 -4.73
CA ARG A 4 18.30 4.52 -4.60
C ARG A 4 18.41 5.99 -5.03
N PRO A 5 17.41 6.57 -5.71
CA PRO A 5 17.46 7.96 -6.10
C PRO A 5 17.42 8.87 -4.87
N ILE A 6 18.25 9.91 -4.85
CA ILE A 6 18.35 10.92 -3.81
C ILE A 6 17.59 12.17 -4.25
N ILE A 7 16.60 12.60 -3.48
CA ILE A 7 15.71 13.70 -3.84
C ILE A 7 15.84 14.82 -2.82
N LEU A 8 16.22 16.02 -3.27
CA LEU A 8 16.23 17.21 -2.42
C LEU A 8 14.86 17.89 -2.44
N HIS A 9 14.20 17.99 -1.29
CA HIS A 9 12.93 18.68 -1.14
C HIS A 9 13.12 20.03 -0.44
N ALA A 10 12.78 21.12 -1.13
CA ALA A 10 12.74 22.47 -0.58
C ALA A 10 11.29 22.87 -0.27
N GLY A 11 10.96 23.20 0.97
CA GLY A 11 9.57 23.58 1.28
C GLY A 11 9.26 23.83 2.75
N GLY A 12 7.99 24.14 3.00
CA GLY A 12 7.45 24.36 4.33
C GLY A 12 7.28 23.05 5.13
N THR A 13 7.49 23.11 6.44
CA THR A 13 7.13 21.99 7.33
C THR A 13 5.62 21.87 7.47
N ASP A 14 5.13 20.67 7.78
CA ASP A 14 3.78 20.43 8.27
C ASP A 14 3.88 19.60 9.56
N PRO A 15 3.62 20.16 10.75
CA PRO A 15 3.72 19.45 12.01
C PRO A 15 2.67 18.33 12.16
N SER A 16 1.56 18.35 11.40
CA SER A 16 0.61 17.24 11.37
C SER A 16 1.15 16.02 10.61
N GLY A 17 2.17 16.23 9.76
CA GLY A 17 2.78 15.23 8.92
C GLY A 17 1.96 14.83 7.69
N GLY A 18 0.93 15.60 7.32
CA GLY A 18 0.03 15.29 6.20
C GLY A 18 0.44 15.88 4.85
N ALA A 19 1.12 17.02 4.85
CA ALA A 19 1.58 17.76 3.68
C ALA A 19 3.05 18.23 3.86
N GLY A 20 3.46 19.19 3.03
CA GLY A 20 4.78 19.82 3.09
C GLY A 20 5.92 18.80 3.02
N LEU A 21 7.05 19.15 3.64
CA LEU A 21 8.24 18.31 3.66
C LEU A 21 8.00 16.91 4.26
N ALA A 22 7.02 16.76 5.15
CA ALA A 22 6.70 15.46 5.74
C ALA A 22 6.06 14.51 4.72
N ALA A 23 5.11 15.00 3.91
CA ALA A 23 4.54 14.22 2.81
C ALA A 23 5.58 13.92 1.73
N ASP A 24 6.48 14.87 1.47
CA ASP A 24 7.56 14.73 0.50
C ASP A 24 8.51 13.57 0.85
N LEU A 25 9.01 13.54 2.10
CA LEU A 25 9.88 12.47 2.59
C LEU A 25 9.18 11.10 2.57
N LYS A 26 7.92 11.05 3.01
CA LYS A 26 7.16 9.81 3.08
C LYS A 26 6.89 9.23 1.69
N SER A 27 6.53 10.08 0.73
CA SER A 27 6.31 9.69 -0.67
C SER A 27 7.59 9.14 -1.30
N THR A 28 8.69 9.86 -1.10
CA THR A 28 10.02 9.45 -1.59
C THR A 28 10.44 8.10 -1.01
N ALA A 29 10.31 7.93 0.31
CA ALA A 29 10.67 6.68 0.98
C ALA A 29 9.80 5.50 0.54
N ALA A 30 8.48 5.70 0.38
CA ALA A 30 7.56 4.67 -0.08
C ALA A 30 7.87 4.19 -1.51
N LEU A 31 8.41 5.08 -2.35
CA LEU A 31 8.87 4.77 -3.71
C LEU A 31 10.30 4.19 -3.76
N GLY A 32 10.96 4.05 -2.61
CA GLY A 32 12.31 3.48 -2.48
C GLY A 32 13.44 4.48 -2.74
N GLY A 33 13.15 5.79 -2.76
CA GLY A 33 14.15 6.86 -2.79
C GLY A 33 14.63 7.27 -1.39
N HIS A 34 15.64 8.13 -1.36
CA HIS A 34 16.12 8.83 -0.17
C HIS A 34 15.78 10.31 -0.29
N GLY A 35 15.10 10.88 0.71
CA GLY A 35 14.73 12.30 0.70
C GLY A 35 15.65 13.13 1.62
N CYS A 36 16.17 14.24 1.09
CA CYS A 36 16.89 15.28 1.82
C CYS A 36 16.02 16.55 1.89
N LEU A 37 16.30 17.45 2.84
CA LEU A 37 15.45 18.61 3.09
C LEU A 37 16.20 19.95 3.02
N ALA A 38 15.52 20.98 2.51
CA ALA A 38 15.82 22.38 2.73
C ALA A 38 14.53 23.10 3.19
N VAL A 39 14.47 23.50 4.45
CA VAL A 39 13.28 24.12 5.04
C VAL A 39 13.20 25.59 4.62
N THR A 40 12.09 25.99 4.00
CA THR A 40 11.80 27.37 3.58
C THR A 40 10.90 28.11 4.58
N ALA A 41 10.02 27.39 5.26
CA ALA A 41 9.11 27.94 6.26
C ALA A 41 8.73 26.88 7.30
N VAL A 42 8.42 27.33 8.51
CA VAL A 42 7.82 26.50 9.55
C VAL A 42 6.36 26.91 9.70
N THR A 43 5.42 25.98 9.51
CA THR A 43 4.00 26.28 9.66
C THR A 43 3.52 25.99 11.09
N VAL A 44 2.63 26.86 11.58
CA VAL A 44 1.80 26.62 12.77
C VAL A 44 0.44 26.21 12.24
N GLN A 45 0.26 24.91 12.01
CA GLN A 45 -0.94 24.36 11.39
C GLN A 45 -1.33 23.01 11.98
N ASN A 46 -2.54 22.56 11.65
CA ASN A 46 -2.97 21.18 11.81
C ASN A 46 -3.55 20.67 10.48
N SER A 47 -4.13 19.49 10.48
CA SER A 47 -4.69 18.85 9.28
C SER A 47 -5.86 19.62 8.61
N GLY A 48 -6.45 20.60 9.30
CA GLY A 48 -7.66 21.30 8.84
C GLY A 48 -7.51 22.80 8.63
N ARG A 49 -6.44 23.44 9.13
CA ARG A 49 -6.19 24.87 8.95
C ARG A 49 -4.73 25.22 9.16
N VAL A 50 -4.30 26.34 8.56
CA VAL A 50 -3.03 27.00 8.86
C VAL A 50 -3.31 28.25 9.69
N GLU A 51 -2.73 28.33 10.88
CA GLU A 51 -2.92 29.49 11.76
C GLU A 51 -1.90 30.60 11.48
N SER A 52 -0.65 30.22 11.27
CA SER A 52 0.41 31.13 10.86
C SER A 52 1.58 30.34 10.28
N TRP A 53 2.58 31.05 9.76
CA TRP A 53 3.84 30.47 9.34
C TRP A 53 4.99 31.43 9.64
N ILE A 54 6.18 30.86 9.79
CA ILE A 54 7.40 31.58 10.13
C ILE A 54 8.39 31.31 9.00
N PRO A 55 8.82 32.35 8.24
CA PRO A 55 9.84 32.17 7.21
C PRO A 55 11.15 31.69 7.84
N VAL A 56 11.79 30.71 7.20
CA VAL A 56 13.22 30.48 7.41
C VAL A 56 13.97 31.52 6.58
N SER A 57 15.02 32.11 7.14
CA SER A 57 15.81 33.12 6.41
C SER A 57 16.36 32.52 5.10
N PRO A 58 16.32 33.24 3.97
CA PRO A 58 16.82 32.75 2.68
C PRO A 58 18.27 32.21 2.77
N GLU A 59 19.13 32.83 3.58
CA GLU A 59 20.52 32.41 3.80
C GLU A 59 20.61 31.03 4.47
N ALA A 60 19.69 30.74 5.39
CA ALA A 60 19.62 29.44 6.04
C ALA A 60 19.09 28.37 5.07
N THR A 61 18.14 28.69 4.20
CA THR A 61 17.72 27.81 3.10
C THR A 61 18.89 27.52 2.15
N ALA A 62 19.63 28.55 1.74
CA ALA A 62 20.84 28.43 0.91
C ALA A 62 21.89 27.53 1.57
N ALA A 63 22.13 27.73 2.87
CA ALA A 63 23.10 26.95 3.63
C ALA A 63 22.70 25.47 3.72
N GLN A 64 21.41 25.16 3.91
CA GLN A 64 20.90 23.78 3.88
C GLN A 64 21.16 23.13 2.52
N ILE A 65 20.78 23.80 1.42
CA ILE A 65 20.99 23.27 0.06
C ILE A 65 22.47 23.05 -0.22
N ARG A 66 23.32 24.03 0.13
CA ARG A 66 24.78 23.93 -0.01
C ARG A 66 25.33 22.70 0.73
N MET A 67 24.97 22.51 1.99
CA MET A 67 25.48 21.38 2.79
C MET A 67 25.06 20.03 2.20
N ILE A 68 23.83 19.90 1.68
CA ILE A 68 23.39 18.67 1.00
C ILE A 68 24.22 18.45 -0.28
N CYS A 69 24.40 19.49 -1.09
CA CYS A 69 25.16 19.36 -2.35
C CYS A 69 26.66 19.11 -2.12
N GLU A 70 27.22 19.52 -0.97
CA GLU A 70 28.59 19.20 -0.56
C GLU A 70 28.76 17.72 -0.16
N ASP A 71 27.71 17.07 0.35
CA ASP A 71 27.71 15.64 0.70
C ASP A 71 27.51 14.74 -0.54
N GLY A 72 26.77 15.23 -1.52
CA GLY A 72 26.60 14.58 -2.82
C GLY A 72 25.53 15.26 -3.67
N THR A 73 25.60 15.07 -5.00
CA THR A 73 24.59 15.64 -5.91
C THR A 73 23.29 14.84 -5.83
N PRO A 74 22.15 15.45 -5.47
CA PRO A 74 20.84 14.83 -5.60
C PRO A 74 20.51 14.46 -7.05
N ASP A 75 19.74 13.39 -7.23
CA ASP A 75 19.28 12.92 -8.54
C ASP A 75 18.06 13.70 -9.05
N ALA A 76 17.30 14.36 -8.17
CA ALA A 76 16.27 15.32 -8.53
C ALA A 76 16.00 16.32 -7.39
N VAL A 77 15.31 17.41 -7.72
CA VAL A 77 14.90 18.45 -6.79
C VAL A 77 13.39 18.62 -6.87
N LYS A 78 12.74 18.83 -5.72
CA LYS A 78 11.35 19.28 -5.66
C LYS A 78 11.24 20.52 -4.78
N SER A 79 10.52 21.54 -5.23
CA SER A 79 10.13 22.65 -4.36
C SER A 79 8.62 22.69 -4.12
N GLY A 80 8.20 23.01 -2.90
CA GLY A 80 6.81 23.27 -2.52
C GLY A 80 6.60 24.72 -2.08
N MET A 81 5.96 24.93 -0.93
CA MET A 81 5.77 26.26 -0.34
C MET A 81 7.09 27.02 -0.20
N LEU A 82 7.21 28.19 -0.85
CA LEU A 82 8.45 29.00 -0.87
C LEU A 82 8.41 30.20 0.10
N GLY A 83 7.23 30.72 0.41
CA GLY A 83 7.02 31.80 1.39
C GLY A 83 7.31 33.20 0.87
N SER A 84 8.48 33.45 0.26
CA SER A 84 8.91 34.81 -0.16
C SER A 84 9.75 34.87 -1.45
N PRO A 85 9.76 36.00 -2.18
CA PRO A 85 10.61 36.24 -3.34
C PRO A 85 12.10 35.98 -3.12
N GLU A 86 12.63 36.37 -1.97
CA GLU A 86 14.05 36.17 -1.63
C GLU A 86 14.39 34.68 -1.54
N THR A 87 13.44 33.85 -1.08
CA THR A 87 13.61 32.39 -1.08
C THR A 87 13.56 31.83 -2.50
N VAL A 88 12.74 32.39 -3.40
CA VAL A 88 12.71 32.03 -4.82
C VAL A 88 14.06 32.32 -5.48
N GLU A 89 14.64 33.49 -5.23
CA GLU A 89 15.95 33.89 -5.74
C GLU A 89 17.04 32.93 -5.27
N ILE A 90 17.10 32.63 -3.97
CA ILE A 90 18.06 31.67 -3.43
C ILE A 90 17.92 30.27 -4.02
N ILE A 91 16.70 29.78 -4.23
CA ILE A 91 16.48 28.47 -4.86
C ILE A 91 16.94 28.51 -6.31
N ALA A 92 16.60 29.55 -7.07
CA ALA A 92 17.02 29.71 -8.46
C ALA A 92 18.56 29.77 -8.60
N ASP A 93 19.22 30.50 -7.70
CA ASP A 93 20.68 30.58 -7.63
C ASP A 93 21.31 29.24 -7.26
N SER A 94 20.73 28.52 -6.30
CA SER A 94 21.21 27.21 -5.88
C SER A 94 21.05 26.15 -6.97
N LEU A 95 19.92 26.19 -7.70
CA LEU A 95 19.68 25.33 -8.86
C LEU A 95 20.77 25.54 -9.93
N ASN A 96 21.06 26.79 -10.26
CA ASN A 96 22.11 27.12 -11.22
C ASN A 96 23.51 26.72 -10.75
N LYS A 97 23.82 26.94 -9.48
CA LYS A 97 25.18 26.80 -8.96
C LYS A 97 25.57 25.35 -8.69
N TYR A 98 24.64 24.53 -8.20
CA TYR A 98 24.95 23.20 -7.69
C TYR A 98 24.21 22.06 -8.41
N LEU A 99 23.11 22.36 -9.11
CA LEU A 99 22.14 21.36 -9.57
C LEU A 99 21.82 21.54 -11.06
N GLU A 100 22.74 22.11 -11.83
CA GLU A 100 22.58 22.27 -13.28
C GLU A 100 22.42 20.89 -13.95
N GLY A 101 21.37 20.75 -14.77
CA GLY A 101 21.04 19.49 -15.44
C GLY A 101 20.33 18.44 -14.58
N ILE A 102 20.11 18.72 -13.29
CA ILE A 102 19.33 17.84 -12.41
C ILE A 102 17.83 18.13 -12.60
N PRO A 103 16.98 17.10 -12.76
CA PRO A 103 15.54 17.28 -12.89
C PRO A 103 14.93 18.07 -11.73
N TYR A 104 14.16 19.11 -12.05
CA TYR A 104 13.51 19.98 -11.07
C TYR A 104 11.99 19.96 -11.22
N VAL A 105 11.31 19.57 -10.13
CA VAL A 105 9.85 19.59 -10.01
C VAL A 105 9.41 20.76 -9.14
N LEU A 106 8.66 21.69 -9.73
CA LEU A 106 8.09 22.83 -9.04
C LEU A 106 6.61 22.58 -8.74
N ASP A 107 6.26 22.50 -7.46
CA ASP A 107 4.88 22.59 -6.97
C ASP A 107 4.65 24.05 -6.50
N PRO A 108 4.00 24.91 -7.31
CA PRO A 108 3.96 26.36 -7.08
C PRO A 108 2.93 26.74 -6.00
N VAL A 109 3.12 26.23 -4.78
CA VAL A 109 2.20 26.41 -3.66
C VAL A 109 2.20 27.87 -3.21
N MET A 110 1.09 28.55 -3.46
CA MET A 110 0.85 29.95 -3.05
C MET A 110 -0.23 30.06 -1.96
N VAL A 111 -1.09 29.05 -1.86
CA VAL A 111 -2.22 28.97 -0.91
C VAL A 111 -2.23 27.59 -0.26
N ALA A 112 -2.61 27.51 1.00
CA ALA A 112 -2.79 26.25 1.71
C ALA A 112 -3.97 25.45 1.14
N GLY A 113 -3.95 24.12 1.32
CA GLY A 113 -5.12 23.29 1.01
C GLY A 113 -6.39 23.66 1.78
N SER A 114 -6.27 24.41 2.89
CA SER A 114 -7.38 24.99 3.67
C SER A 114 -7.88 26.35 3.15
N GLY A 115 -7.20 26.96 2.19
CA GLY A 115 -7.53 28.29 1.63
C GLY A 115 -6.77 29.47 2.25
N ASP A 116 -5.90 29.24 3.24
CA ASP A 116 -5.09 30.28 3.89
C ASP A 116 -3.88 30.69 3.04
N GLY A 117 -3.55 31.99 2.97
CA GLY A 117 -2.40 32.48 2.18
C GLY A 117 -1.06 32.00 2.72
N LEU A 118 -0.25 31.38 1.87
CA LEU A 118 1.08 30.83 2.20
C LEU A 118 2.24 31.58 1.50
N ALA A 119 1.94 32.73 0.91
CA ALA A 119 2.86 33.51 0.10
C ALA A 119 2.68 35.01 0.37
N SER A 120 3.76 35.76 0.23
CA SER A 120 3.70 37.21 0.09
C SER A 120 3.13 37.61 -1.29
N GLU A 121 2.52 38.78 -1.36
CA GLU A 121 1.98 39.35 -2.60
C GLU A 121 3.06 39.45 -3.70
N GLY A 122 2.76 39.02 -4.92
CA GLY A 122 3.67 39.09 -6.06
C GLY A 122 4.65 37.93 -6.21
N LEU A 123 4.59 36.90 -5.36
CA LEU A 123 5.45 35.71 -5.43
C LEU A 123 5.36 35.00 -6.79
N GLU A 124 4.16 34.99 -7.40
CA GLU A 124 3.89 34.38 -8.70
C GLU A 124 4.79 34.92 -9.82
N LYS A 125 5.16 36.21 -9.76
CA LYS A 125 6.05 36.84 -10.75
C LYS A 125 7.48 36.34 -10.64
N TYR A 126 7.96 36.13 -9.42
CA TYR A 126 9.30 35.59 -9.17
C TYR A 126 9.36 34.11 -9.56
N ILE A 127 8.34 33.33 -9.21
CA ILE A 127 8.22 31.94 -9.67
C ILE A 127 8.24 31.88 -11.19
N ALA A 128 7.43 32.72 -11.86
CA ALA A 128 7.35 32.76 -13.31
C ALA A 128 8.67 33.16 -13.98
N GLY A 129 9.37 34.16 -13.46
CA GLY A 129 10.61 34.66 -14.03
C GLY A 129 11.85 33.83 -13.71
N LEU A 130 11.90 33.19 -12.53
CA LEU A 130 13.12 32.56 -12.02
C LEU A 130 13.02 31.03 -11.90
N LEU A 131 11.86 30.44 -11.62
CA LEU A 131 11.77 28.98 -11.40
C LEU A 131 11.15 28.24 -12.58
N LEU A 132 10.13 28.79 -13.25
CA LEU A 132 9.55 28.14 -14.45
C LEU A 132 10.61 27.83 -15.51
N PRO A 133 11.55 28.75 -15.87
CA PRO A 133 12.57 28.47 -16.89
C PRO A 133 13.55 27.33 -16.54
N ARG A 134 13.57 26.89 -15.28
CA ARG A 134 14.44 25.82 -14.77
C ARG A 134 13.68 24.52 -14.52
N SER A 135 12.36 24.55 -14.62
CA SER A 135 11.52 23.43 -14.20
C SER A 135 11.40 22.38 -15.29
N THR A 136 11.86 21.17 -14.99
CA THR A 136 11.60 19.97 -15.79
C THR A 136 10.10 19.63 -15.76
N LEU A 137 9.45 19.83 -14.62
CA LEU A 137 8.01 19.65 -14.46
C LEU A 137 7.44 20.68 -13.48
N VAL A 138 6.32 21.29 -13.84
CA VAL A 138 5.55 22.16 -12.94
C VAL A 138 4.19 21.52 -12.69
N THR A 139 3.72 21.49 -11.45
CA THR A 139 2.48 20.79 -11.06
C THR A 139 1.39 21.73 -10.51
N PRO A 140 0.96 22.78 -11.23
CA PRO A 140 -0.02 23.73 -10.70
C PRO A 140 -1.42 23.12 -10.61
N ASN A 141 -2.21 23.53 -9.62
CA ASN A 141 -3.66 23.37 -9.64
C ASN A 141 -4.33 24.48 -10.49
N LEU A 142 -5.66 24.48 -10.58
CA LEU A 142 -6.39 25.49 -11.36
C LEU A 142 -6.07 26.92 -10.88
N ASP A 143 -6.21 27.20 -9.59
CA ASP A 143 -6.02 28.55 -9.04
C ASP A 143 -4.56 29.01 -9.12
N GLU A 144 -3.61 28.09 -8.95
CA GLU A 144 -2.18 28.35 -9.15
C GLU A 144 -1.87 28.67 -10.62
N ALA A 145 -2.51 27.97 -11.56
CA ALA A 145 -2.37 28.28 -12.98
C ALA A 145 -3.00 29.64 -13.34
N GLU A 146 -4.11 30.02 -12.69
CA GLU A 146 -4.70 31.36 -12.86
C GLU A 146 -3.76 32.46 -12.36
N ALA A 147 -3.17 32.27 -11.18
CA ALA A 147 -2.22 33.21 -10.61
C ALA A 147 -0.96 33.37 -11.48
N LEU A 148 -0.42 32.27 -12.01
CA LEU A 148 0.76 32.31 -12.90
C LEU A 148 0.45 32.96 -14.25
N THR A 149 -0.73 32.69 -14.83
CA THR A 149 -1.06 33.12 -16.21
C THR A 149 -1.85 34.41 -16.30
N GLY A 150 -2.44 34.87 -15.19
CA GLY A 150 -3.37 36.00 -15.15
C GLY A 150 -4.68 35.75 -15.90
N ARG A 151 -5.05 34.49 -16.14
CA ARG A 151 -6.25 34.09 -16.90
C ARG A 151 -7.07 33.09 -16.13
N GLU A 152 -8.38 33.13 -16.34
CA GLU A 152 -9.31 32.18 -15.73
C GLU A 152 -9.14 30.76 -16.31
N VAL A 153 -9.14 29.75 -15.44
CA VAL A 153 -8.97 28.32 -15.77
C VAL A 153 -10.07 27.50 -15.09
N ARG A 154 -11.15 27.26 -15.84
CA ARG A 154 -12.35 26.52 -15.40
C ARG A 154 -12.84 25.46 -16.39
N THR A 155 -12.32 25.45 -17.62
CA THR A 155 -12.66 24.48 -18.66
C THR A 155 -11.42 23.76 -19.19
N GLY A 156 -11.61 22.62 -19.86
CA GLY A 156 -10.51 21.87 -20.47
C GLY A 156 -9.73 22.70 -21.51
N GLU A 157 -10.42 23.51 -22.31
CA GLU A 157 -9.76 24.42 -23.28
C GLU A 157 -8.93 25.50 -22.58
N GLN A 158 -9.43 26.06 -21.47
CA GLN A 158 -8.67 27.03 -20.67
C GLN A 158 -7.45 26.37 -19.99
N MET A 159 -7.56 25.11 -19.56
CA MET A 159 -6.41 24.36 -19.04
C MET A 159 -5.34 24.17 -20.11
N GLU A 160 -5.74 23.89 -21.37
CA GLU A 160 -4.78 23.79 -22.48
C GLU A 160 -4.09 25.12 -22.77
N ASP A 161 -4.82 26.25 -22.81
CA ASP A 161 -4.24 27.59 -22.98
C ASP A 161 -3.31 27.94 -21.82
N ALA A 162 -3.71 27.65 -20.58
CA ALA A 162 -2.90 27.91 -19.39
C ALA A 162 -1.61 27.08 -19.37
N ALA A 163 -1.69 25.77 -19.65
CA ALA A 163 -0.51 24.91 -19.74
C ALA A 163 0.46 25.38 -20.82
N LYS A 164 -0.05 25.79 -21.98
CA LYS A 164 0.77 26.36 -23.06
C LYS A 164 1.47 27.64 -22.63
N ARG A 165 0.77 28.56 -21.95
CA ARG A 165 1.39 29.80 -21.44
C ARG A 165 2.48 29.54 -20.43
N ILE A 166 2.27 28.59 -19.52
CA ILE A 166 3.27 28.23 -18.51
C ILE A 166 4.51 27.62 -19.20
N MET A 167 4.32 26.82 -20.25
CA MET A 167 5.43 26.36 -21.10
C MET A 167 6.14 27.52 -21.83
N ASP A 168 5.39 28.49 -22.38
CA ASP A 168 5.95 29.68 -23.04
C ASP A 168 6.76 30.55 -22.05
N MET A 169 6.48 30.46 -20.75
CA MET A 169 7.29 31.08 -19.67
C MET A 169 8.57 30.31 -19.35
N GLY A 170 8.78 29.14 -19.94
CA GLY A 170 10.05 28.39 -19.89
C GLY A 170 9.97 27.02 -19.20
N ALA A 171 8.81 26.61 -18.68
CA ALA A 171 8.65 25.25 -18.13
C ALA A 171 8.78 24.20 -19.25
N GLU A 172 9.58 23.14 -19.01
CA GLU A 172 9.74 22.06 -19.99
C GLU A 172 8.46 21.21 -20.12
N ALA A 173 7.81 20.94 -18.98
CA ALA A 173 6.55 20.24 -18.89
C ALA A 173 5.64 20.82 -17.81
N VAL A 174 4.34 20.68 -18.01
CA VAL A 174 3.29 21.14 -17.09
C VAL A 174 2.29 20.02 -16.86
N LEU A 175 2.11 19.63 -15.60
CA LEU A 175 1.00 18.78 -15.15
C LEU A 175 -0.03 19.65 -14.42
N LEU A 176 -1.03 20.13 -15.15
CA LEU A 176 -2.07 21.00 -14.63
C LEU A 176 -3.18 20.14 -14.00
N LYS A 177 -3.31 20.22 -12.68
CA LYS A 177 -4.21 19.39 -11.85
C LYS A 177 -5.64 19.93 -11.95
N GLY A 178 -6.56 19.13 -12.50
CA GLY A 178 -7.94 19.54 -12.79
C GLY A 178 -8.98 18.93 -11.85
N GLY A 179 -8.59 18.43 -10.67
CA GLY A 179 -9.50 17.83 -9.68
C GLY A 179 -10.71 18.69 -9.30
N HIS A 180 -10.61 20.02 -9.42
CA HIS A 180 -11.68 20.99 -9.13
C HIS A 180 -12.52 21.39 -10.35
N LEU A 181 -12.27 20.83 -11.53
CA LEU A 181 -13.12 21.05 -12.71
C LEU A 181 -14.58 20.64 -12.42
N LYS A 182 -15.52 21.41 -12.97
CA LYS A 182 -16.94 21.02 -13.02
C LYS A 182 -17.11 19.89 -14.03
N GLY A 183 -17.86 18.86 -13.68
CA GLY A 183 -18.05 17.67 -14.52
C GLY A 183 -17.05 16.57 -14.18
N GLU A 184 -16.44 15.97 -15.21
CA GLU A 184 -15.45 14.90 -15.04
C GLU A 184 -14.06 15.50 -14.76
N PRO A 185 -13.47 15.26 -13.57
CA PRO A 185 -12.13 15.78 -13.26
C PRO A 185 -11.09 15.06 -14.11
N ALA A 186 -10.12 15.81 -14.63
CA ALA A 186 -8.98 15.27 -15.36
C ALA A 186 -7.75 16.15 -15.17
N ASP A 187 -6.57 15.54 -15.14
CA ASP A 187 -5.30 16.24 -15.11
C ASP A 187 -4.71 16.30 -16.52
N LEU A 188 -4.11 17.44 -16.88
CA LEU A 188 -3.52 17.66 -18.20
C LEU A 188 -2.00 17.69 -18.08
N LEU A 189 -1.31 16.75 -18.74
CA LEU A 189 0.11 16.86 -19.00
C LEU A 189 0.35 17.48 -20.39
N MET A 190 1.15 18.53 -20.42
CA MET A 190 1.65 19.15 -21.63
C MET A 190 3.19 19.22 -21.58
N LEU A 191 3.83 18.76 -22.64
CA LEU A 191 5.26 18.92 -22.91
C LEU A 191 5.47 18.96 -24.43
N LYS A 192 6.69 19.22 -24.90
CA LYS A 192 6.95 19.44 -26.32
C LYS A 192 6.44 18.27 -27.20
N GLY A 193 5.44 18.55 -28.03
CA GLY A 193 4.84 17.57 -28.95
C GLY A 193 3.89 16.56 -28.30
N VAL A 194 3.64 16.66 -26.99
CA VAL A 194 2.77 15.75 -26.25
C VAL A 194 1.70 16.54 -25.50
N LYS A 195 0.46 16.10 -25.70
CA LYS A 195 -0.70 16.55 -24.93
C LYS A 195 -1.43 15.31 -24.45
N ARG A 196 -1.43 15.06 -23.14
CA ARG A 196 -2.02 13.86 -22.56
C ARG A 196 -2.96 14.22 -21.41
N TRP A 197 -4.20 13.76 -21.53
CA TRP A 197 -5.20 13.87 -20.48
C TRP A 197 -5.21 12.61 -19.63
N PHE A 198 -5.24 12.78 -18.31
CA PHE A 198 -5.37 11.72 -17.33
C PHE A 198 -6.74 11.83 -16.65
N PRO A 199 -7.69 10.95 -16.96
CA PRO A 199 -8.98 10.93 -16.28
C PRO A 199 -8.81 10.73 -14.77
N GLY A 200 -9.50 11.57 -14.01
CA GLY A 200 -9.60 11.49 -12.56
C GLY A 200 -10.93 10.89 -12.13
N SER A 201 -10.99 10.46 -10.88
CA SER A 201 -12.25 10.16 -10.18
C SER A 201 -12.23 10.88 -8.84
N ARG A 202 -13.38 11.38 -8.38
CA ARG A 202 -13.50 11.93 -7.03
C ARG A 202 -13.55 10.75 -6.06
N ILE A 203 -12.38 10.23 -5.67
CA ILE A 203 -12.24 8.98 -4.90
C ILE A 203 -12.84 9.11 -3.49
N VAL A 204 -12.85 10.32 -2.92
CA VAL A 204 -13.41 10.60 -1.59
C VAL A 204 -14.22 11.92 -1.62
N PRO A 205 -15.34 12.03 -0.88
CA PRO A 205 -16.11 13.27 -0.79
C PRO A 205 -15.40 14.38 0.02
N GLU A 206 -14.40 14.01 0.83
CA GLU A 206 -13.66 14.89 1.73
C GLU A 206 -12.32 15.34 1.12
N ASN A 207 -11.89 16.55 1.48
CA ASN A 207 -10.56 17.04 1.12
C ASN A 207 -9.48 16.22 1.84
N VAL A 208 -8.66 15.49 1.08
CA VAL A 208 -7.48 14.80 1.60
C VAL A 208 -6.31 15.78 1.62
N HIS A 209 -5.76 16.02 2.81
CA HIS A 209 -4.65 16.94 3.01
C HIS A 209 -3.36 16.42 2.33
N GLY A 210 -2.58 17.30 1.69
CA GLY A 210 -1.24 16.97 1.17
C GLY A 210 -1.13 16.12 -0.11
N THR A 211 -2.22 15.95 -0.86
CA THR A 211 -2.21 15.23 -2.15
C THR A 211 -1.31 15.87 -3.21
N GLY A 212 -1.27 17.21 -3.26
CA GLY A 212 -0.38 17.97 -4.15
C GLY A 212 1.11 17.70 -3.88
N CYS A 213 1.53 17.83 -2.61
CA CYS A 213 2.90 17.53 -2.20
C CYS A 213 3.29 16.09 -2.52
N THR A 214 2.38 15.14 -2.23
CA THR A 214 2.54 13.72 -2.53
C THR A 214 2.79 13.48 -4.02
N LEU A 215 1.99 14.09 -4.89
CA LEU A 215 2.12 13.97 -6.35
C LEU A 215 3.45 14.52 -6.85
N ALA A 216 3.80 15.75 -6.44
CA ALA A 216 5.03 16.41 -6.87
C ALA A 216 6.29 15.65 -6.40
N ALA A 217 6.33 15.23 -5.14
CA ALA A 217 7.44 14.45 -4.59
C ALA A 217 7.59 13.08 -5.27
N SER A 218 6.47 12.44 -5.63
CA SER A 218 6.48 11.18 -6.37
C SER A 218 7.02 11.34 -7.78
N ALA A 219 6.62 12.41 -8.48
CA ALA A 219 7.14 12.72 -9.81
C ALA A 219 8.66 12.99 -9.76
N ALA A 220 9.12 13.77 -8.78
CA ALA A 220 10.55 14.01 -8.56
C ALA A 220 11.31 12.71 -8.29
N THR A 221 10.74 11.80 -7.51
CA THR A 221 11.36 10.50 -7.21
C THR A 221 11.51 9.63 -8.46
N PHE A 222 10.50 9.59 -9.34
CA PHE A 222 10.61 8.87 -10.61
C PHE A 222 11.58 9.53 -11.59
N LEU A 223 11.60 10.86 -11.67
CA LEU A 223 12.58 11.59 -12.50
C LEU A 223 14.01 11.30 -12.02
N GLY A 224 14.28 11.37 -10.71
CA GLY A 224 15.58 11.02 -10.14
C GLY A 224 15.95 9.54 -10.31
N ALA A 225 14.95 8.66 -10.48
CA ALA A 225 15.19 7.27 -10.84
C ALA A 225 15.46 7.05 -12.35
N GLY A 226 15.52 8.11 -13.15
CA GLY A 226 15.85 8.08 -14.58
C GLY A 226 14.67 7.79 -15.51
N TYR A 227 13.43 7.93 -15.05
CA TYR A 227 12.26 7.85 -15.93
C TYR A 227 12.10 9.14 -16.75
N ASP A 228 11.60 9.02 -17.98
CA ASP A 228 11.14 10.19 -18.74
C ASP A 228 9.94 10.88 -18.07
N THR A 229 9.73 12.16 -18.39
CA THR A 229 8.73 13.00 -17.73
C THR A 229 7.31 12.47 -17.85
N GLU A 230 6.91 11.96 -19.02
CA GLU A 230 5.56 11.41 -19.21
C GLU A 230 5.36 10.17 -18.33
N LYS A 231 6.35 9.28 -18.28
CA LYS A 231 6.28 8.06 -17.46
C LYS A 231 6.35 8.35 -15.97
N ALA A 232 7.17 9.34 -15.57
CA ALA A 232 7.27 9.80 -14.19
C ALA A 232 5.92 10.34 -13.70
N VAL A 233 5.25 11.19 -14.50
CA VAL A 233 3.93 11.74 -14.21
C VAL A 233 2.87 10.63 -14.13
N GLU A 234 2.83 9.71 -15.11
CA GLU A 234 1.88 8.59 -15.10
C GLU A 234 2.01 7.76 -13.81
N LYS A 235 3.24 7.41 -13.41
CA LYS A 235 3.49 6.64 -12.19
C LYS A 235 3.19 7.42 -10.92
N ALA A 236 3.48 8.72 -10.88
CA ALA A 236 3.17 9.58 -9.75
C ALA A 236 1.65 9.73 -9.54
N LEU A 237 0.88 9.87 -10.63
CA LEU A 237 -0.59 9.89 -10.59
C LEU A 237 -1.17 8.55 -10.10
N ILE A 238 -0.57 7.41 -10.48
CA ILE A 238 -0.96 6.11 -9.95
C ILE A 238 -0.70 6.05 -8.44
N TYR A 239 0.50 6.45 -8.00
CA TYR A 239 0.87 6.41 -6.58
C TYR A 239 -0.03 7.30 -5.72
N VAL A 240 -0.27 8.56 -6.12
CA VAL A 240 -1.14 9.47 -5.34
C VAL A 240 -2.57 8.92 -5.26
N LYS A 241 -3.11 8.34 -6.34
CA LYS A 241 -4.43 7.70 -6.33
C LYS A 241 -4.48 6.53 -5.33
N SER A 242 -3.43 5.70 -5.28
CA SER A 242 -3.31 4.63 -4.29
C SER A 242 -3.17 5.15 -2.85
N ALA A 243 -2.40 6.22 -2.63
CA ALA A 243 -2.22 6.85 -1.32
C ALA A 243 -3.52 7.49 -0.80
N ILE A 244 -4.33 8.08 -1.69
CA ILE A 244 -5.67 8.58 -1.39
C ILE A 244 -6.63 7.44 -1.06
N ALA A 245 -6.63 6.36 -1.85
CA ALA A 245 -7.47 5.19 -1.59
C ALA A 245 -7.13 4.48 -0.26
N GLY A 246 -5.85 4.51 0.16
CA GLY A 246 -5.38 4.03 1.45
C GLY A 246 -5.39 5.08 2.57
N SER A 247 -6.02 6.24 2.37
CA SER A 247 -6.15 7.26 3.40
C SER A 247 -6.93 6.76 4.62
N PHE A 248 -6.65 7.34 5.78
CA PHE A 248 -7.33 6.96 7.03
C PHE A 248 -7.77 8.21 7.80
N SER A 249 -8.93 8.12 8.45
CA SER A 249 -9.43 9.15 9.34
C SER A 249 -8.87 8.92 10.75
N ARG A 250 -8.20 9.93 11.32
CA ARG A 250 -7.83 9.97 12.74
C ARG A 250 -8.73 10.99 13.45
N LYS A 251 -8.69 11.07 14.79
CA LYS A 251 -9.31 12.18 15.54
C LYS A 251 -8.84 13.59 15.08
N LEU A 252 -7.80 13.66 14.23
CA LEU A 252 -7.15 14.85 13.67
C LEU A 252 -7.29 14.88 12.13
N GLY A 253 -8.46 14.60 11.54
CA GLY A 253 -8.70 14.70 10.10
C GLY A 253 -8.23 13.52 9.23
N THR A 254 -8.30 13.69 7.90
CA THR A 254 -8.01 12.67 6.87
C THR A 254 -6.61 12.90 6.26
N LEU A 255 -5.72 11.93 6.42
CA LEU A 255 -4.30 12.01 5.97
C LEU A 255 -3.98 10.94 4.91
N PRO A 256 -3.07 11.20 3.95
CA PRO A 256 -2.64 10.25 2.94
C PRO A 256 -1.83 9.08 3.54
N GLY A 257 -2.06 7.88 3.03
CA GLY A 257 -1.38 6.66 3.47
C GLY A 257 -0.04 6.46 2.76
N HIS A 258 1.09 6.71 3.43
CA HIS A 258 2.44 6.56 2.87
C HIS A 258 3.24 5.36 3.43
N PHE A 259 2.59 4.42 4.09
CA PHE A 259 3.26 3.31 4.79
C PHE A 259 3.32 2.05 3.91
N PRO A 260 4.34 1.18 4.07
CA PRO A 260 4.30 -0.16 3.50
C PRO A 260 3.07 -0.91 4.01
N PRO A 261 2.54 -1.88 3.24
CA PRO A 261 1.23 -2.49 3.47
C PRO A 261 1.06 -3.20 4.82
N MET A 262 2.13 -3.49 5.58
CA MET A 262 2.02 -4.03 6.94
C MET A 262 2.73 -3.12 7.94
N GLY A 263 1.95 -2.20 8.49
CA GLY A 263 2.21 -1.57 9.77
C GLY A 263 1.93 -2.53 10.95
N PRO A 264 1.89 -2.03 12.19
CA PRO A 264 1.60 -2.87 13.36
C PRO A 264 0.25 -3.58 13.22
N LEU A 265 0.23 -4.85 13.61
CA LEU A 265 -0.91 -5.77 13.47
C LEU A 265 -2.16 -5.27 14.21
N PRO A 266 -3.37 -5.53 13.69
CA PRO A 266 -4.59 -5.26 14.44
C PRO A 266 -4.65 -6.11 15.71
N VAL A 267 -5.24 -5.56 16.78
CA VAL A 267 -5.39 -6.25 18.07
C VAL A 267 -6.33 -7.48 17.96
N LYS A 268 -7.10 -7.59 16.87
CA LYS A 268 -7.92 -8.78 16.54
C LYS A 268 -7.81 -9.11 15.05
N THR A 269 -7.46 -10.35 14.76
CA THR A 269 -7.48 -10.96 13.42
C THR A 269 -8.75 -11.80 13.26
N ASN A 270 -9.29 -11.91 12.04
CA ASN A 270 -10.44 -12.78 11.72
C ASN A 270 -10.02 -14.15 11.16
N ASN A 271 -8.71 -14.44 11.15
CA ASN A 271 -8.05 -15.67 10.70
C ASN A 271 -8.37 -16.15 9.27
N SER A 272 -9.06 -15.35 8.46
CA SER A 272 -9.38 -15.69 7.07
C SER A 272 -8.25 -15.39 6.08
N SER A 273 -7.17 -14.70 6.52
CA SER A 273 -6.09 -14.26 5.64
C SER A 273 -5.07 -15.35 5.28
N PHE A 274 -5.17 -16.54 5.87
CA PHE A 274 -4.12 -17.56 5.84
C PHE A 274 -3.83 -18.15 4.44
N TYR A 275 -4.73 -17.95 3.47
CA TYR A 275 -4.64 -18.54 2.13
C TYR A 275 -4.86 -17.59 0.96
N HIS A 276 -5.14 -16.32 1.25
CA HIS A 276 -5.16 -15.34 0.20
C HIS A 276 -3.72 -15.10 -0.25
N THR A 277 -3.44 -15.40 -1.53
CA THR A 277 -2.21 -14.96 -2.17
C THR A 277 -2.02 -13.48 -1.85
N PRO A 278 -0.92 -13.09 -1.18
CA PRO A 278 -0.66 -11.69 -0.95
C PRO A 278 -0.66 -10.98 -2.30
N ARG A 279 -1.42 -9.90 -2.44
CA ARG A 279 -1.40 -9.15 -3.70
C ARG A 279 0.01 -8.61 -4.00
N PHE A 280 0.81 -8.38 -2.96
CA PHE A 280 2.15 -7.82 -3.07
C PHE A 280 3.20 -8.73 -2.44
N CYS A 281 4.37 -8.74 -3.06
CA CYS A 281 5.54 -9.51 -2.66
C CYS A 281 5.99 -9.08 -1.27
N PRO A 282 6.10 -10.03 -0.33
CA PRO A 282 6.52 -9.72 1.04
C PRO A 282 7.99 -9.28 1.11
N GLY A 283 8.80 -9.61 0.09
CA GLY A 283 10.23 -9.25 0.06
C GLY A 283 10.52 -7.83 -0.46
N CYS A 284 9.75 -7.33 -1.43
CA CYS A 284 10.05 -6.04 -2.09
C CYS A 284 8.82 -5.14 -2.36
N GLY A 285 7.63 -5.58 -1.95
CA GLY A 285 6.36 -4.87 -2.15
C GLY A 285 5.82 -4.87 -3.58
N GLY A 286 6.50 -5.49 -4.56
CA GLY A 286 6.04 -5.58 -5.95
C GLY A 286 4.91 -6.59 -6.15
N GLU A 287 4.00 -6.39 -7.10
CA GLU A 287 2.86 -7.28 -7.31
C GLU A 287 3.29 -8.74 -7.55
N LEU A 288 2.60 -9.67 -6.87
CA LEU A 288 2.68 -11.07 -7.24
C LEU A 288 1.79 -11.24 -8.48
N ALA A 289 2.39 -11.47 -9.63
CA ALA A 289 1.67 -11.77 -10.86
C ALA A 289 0.94 -13.10 -10.67
N ASP A 290 -0.36 -13.14 -10.97
CA ASP A 290 -1.15 -14.37 -10.95
C ASP A 290 -0.63 -15.32 -12.03
N ALA A 291 0.22 -16.23 -11.61
CA ALA A 291 0.75 -17.32 -12.40
C ALA A 291 0.43 -18.59 -11.63
N GLU A 292 -0.48 -19.41 -12.17
CA GLU A 292 -0.76 -20.70 -11.56
C GLU A 292 0.34 -21.71 -11.88
N PRO A 293 0.76 -22.57 -10.93
CA PRO A 293 0.22 -22.73 -9.57
C PRO A 293 0.87 -21.81 -8.52
N HIS A 294 1.94 -21.09 -8.86
CA HIS A 294 2.74 -20.30 -7.92
C HIS A 294 3.00 -18.88 -8.46
N PRO A 295 2.35 -17.87 -7.87
CA PRO A 295 2.51 -16.48 -8.25
C PRO A 295 3.97 -16.05 -8.17
N LEU A 296 4.44 -15.27 -9.14
CA LEU A 296 5.82 -14.75 -9.18
C LEU A 296 5.79 -13.24 -8.90
N CYS A 297 6.72 -12.74 -8.09
CA CYS A 297 6.95 -11.32 -8.02
C CYS A 297 7.51 -10.82 -9.34
N SER A 298 6.70 -10.05 -10.05
CA SER A 298 7.08 -9.42 -11.32
C SER A 298 8.24 -8.42 -11.18
N ARG A 299 8.54 -7.99 -9.95
CA ARG A 299 9.59 -7.02 -9.63
C ARG A 299 10.95 -7.64 -9.27
N CYS A 300 10.98 -8.65 -8.40
CA CYS A 300 12.25 -9.23 -7.92
C CYS A 300 12.43 -10.72 -8.26
N GLY A 301 11.47 -11.33 -8.96
CA GLY A 301 11.54 -12.73 -9.38
C GLY A 301 11.28 -13.75 -8.26
N LEU A 302 10.84 -13.31 -7.06
CA LEU A 302 10.48 -14.22 -5.97
C LEU A 302 9.27 -15.10 -6.38
N VAL A 303 9.40 -16.43 -6.29
CA VAL A 303 8.27 -17.36 -6.48
C VAL A 303 7.53 -17.54 -5.15
N PHE A 304 6.22 -17.31 -5.16
CA PHE A 304 5.33 -17.53 -4.03
C PHE A 304 4.64 -18.89 -4.16
N TYR A 305 5.08 -19.86 -3.37
CA TYR A 305 4.56 -21.22 -3.41
C TYR A 305 3.21 -21.34 -2.69
N ARG A 306 2.15 -21.60 -3.45
CA ARG A 306 0.80 -21.95 -2.96
C ARG A 306 0.65 -23.47 -2.89
N ASN A 307 1.28 -24.08 -1.89
CA ASN A 307 1.13 -25.52 -1.68
C ASN A 307 -0.14 -25.81 -0.88
N PRO A 308 -0.83 -26.95 -1.12
CA PRO A 308 -1.92 -27.37 -0.25
C PRO A 308 -1.43 -27.48 1.20
N LEU A 309 -2.23 -27.06 2.20
CA LEU A 309 -1.80 -27.35 3.57
C LEU A 309 -1.94 -28.83 3.85
N PRO A 310 -0.96 -29.41 4.53
CA PRO A 310 -1.12 -30.70 5.15
C PRO A 310 -2.06 -30.60 6.37
N ALA A 311 -3.04 -31.49 6.43
CA ALA A 311 -3.92 -31.70 7.57
C ALA A 311 -4.15 -33.19 7.79
N VAL A 312 -4.61 -33.57 8.97
CA VAL A 312 -4.87 -34.96 9.36
C VAL A 312 -6.32 -35.15 9.77
N ILE A 313 -6.85 -36.34 9.52
CA ILE A 313 -8.18 -36.76 10.00
C ILE A 313 -8.03 -38.09 10.74
N LEU A 314 -8.75 -38.23 11.84
CA LEU A 314 -8.68 -39.38 12.72
C LEU A 314 -9.97 -40.20 12.66
N LEU A 315 -9.85 -41.45 12.20
CA LEU A 315 -10.92 -42.44 12.25
C LEU A 315 -10.79 -43.26 13.52
N ILE A 316 -11.56 -42.88 14.53
CA ILE A 316 -11.60 -43.55 15.83
C ILE A 316 -12.86 -44.42 15.86
N ARG A 317 -12.68 -45.73 15.92
CA ARG A 317 -13.78 -46.71 15.78
C ARG A 317 -13.91 -47.59 17.01
N GLN A 318 -15.14 -47.73 17.49
CA GLN A 318 -15.51 -48.69 18.54
C GLN A 318 -16.70 -49.54 18.06
N GLY A 319 -16.44 -50.80 17.69
CA GLY A 319 -17.46 -51.68 17.10
C GLY A 319 -17.94 -51.16 15.73
N ASN A 320 -19.22 -50.78 15.61
CA ASN A 320 -19.78 -50.17 14.40
C ASN A 320 -19.98 -48.64 14.53
N ARG A 321 -19.49 -48.05 15.63
CA ARG A 321 -19.58 -46.63 15.92
C ARG A 321 -18.26 -45.92 15.63
N TYR A 322 -18.36 -44.66 15.23
CA TYR A 322 -17.23 -43.75 15.06
C TYR A 322 -17.36 -42.58 16.04
N LEU A 323 -16.23 -42.10 16.53
CA LEU A 323 -16.18 -40.88 17.33
C LEU A 323 -16.26 -39.67 16.41
N ILE A 324 -17.24 -38.82 16.63
CA ILE A 324 -17.53 -37.61 15.84
C ILE A 324 -17.42 -36.40 16.76
N ALA A 325 -16.70 -35.38 16.31
CA ALA A 325 -16.50 -34.12 17.01
C ALA A 325 -17.47 -33.05 16.52
N LYS A 326 -17.85 -32.13 17.41
CA LYS A 326 -18.61 -30.93 17.07
C LYS A 326 -17.75 -29.69 17.24
N ARG A 327 -17.58 -28.91 16.17
CA ARG A 327 -16.63 -27.79 16.13
C ARG A 327 -17.06 -26.62 17.05
N ALA A 328 -16.14 -26.12 17.86
CA ALA A 328 -16.29 -24.96 18.75
C ALA A 328 -15.85 -23.63 18.09
N ALA A 329 -15.03 -23.72 17.03
CA ALA A 329 -14.47 -22.57 16.31
C ALA A 329 -14.85 -22.57 14.81
N PRO A 330 -14.92 -21.38 14.16
CA PRO A 330 -15.06 -21.28 12.70
C PRO A 330 -13.88 -21.91 11.93
N PRO A 331 -14.10 -22.37 10.67
CA PRO A 331 -15.37 -22.42 9.94
C PRO A 331 -16.28 -23.53 10.48
N ALA A 332 -17.55 -23.56 10.06
CA ALA A 332 -18.53 -24.58 10.42
C ALA A 332 -18.72 -24.79 11.94
N LYS A 333 -18.65 -23.70 12.72
CA LYS A 333 -18.88 -23.74 14.17
C LYS A 333 -20.26 -24.35 14.47
N GLY A 334 -20.28 -25.40 15.28
CA GLY A 334 -21.49 -26.13 15.67
C GLY A 334 -21.83 -27.32 14.78
N GLU A 335 -21.11 -27.54 13.68
CA GLU A 335 -21.28 -28.70 12.80
C GLU A 335 -20.40 -29.89 13.22
N LEU A 336 -20.74 -31.08 12.71
CA LEU A 336 -20.07 -32.34 13.03
C LEU A 336 -18.92 -32.64 12.06
N CYS A 337 -17.80 -33.13 12.57
CA CYS A 337 -16.65 -33.56 11.78
C CYS A 337 -15.96 -34.77 12.43
N PHE A 338 -15.04 -35.40 11.71
CA PHE A 338 -14.07 -36.29 12.34
C PHE A 338 -13.03 -35.43 13.06
N PRO A 339 -12.43 -35.89 14.16
CA PRO A 339 -11.34 -35.17 14.82
C PRO A 339 -10.12 -35.01 13.91
N GLY A 340 -9.36 -33.93 14.08
CA GLY A 340 -8.09 -33.68 13.39
C GLY A 340 -7.88 -32.22 13.00
N GLY A 341 -6.61 -31.86 12.75
CA GLY A 341 -6.20 -30.49 12.45
C GLY A 341 -5.04 -30.38 11.47
N PHE A 342 -4.40 -29.23 11.44
CA PHE A 342 -3.31 -28.94 10.50
C PHE A 342 -1.98 -29.52 10.98
N VAL A 343 -1.11 -29.90 10.04
CA VAL A 343 0.26 -30.31 10.36
C VAL A 343 1.11 -29.06 10.54
N ASP A 344 1.75 -28.93 11.70
CA ASP A 344 2.55 -27.76 12.04
C ASP A 344 3.92 -27.77 11.33
N LEU A 345 4.56 -26.60 11.32
CA LEU A 345 5.88 -26.45 10.72
C LEU A 345 6.91 -27.36 11.43
N ARG A 346 7.57 -28.24 10.65
CA ARG A 346 8.54 -29.27 11.11
C ARG A 346 7.92 -30.49 11.77
N GLU A 347 6.61 -30.66 11.65
CA GLU A 347 5.89 -31.85 12.12
C GLU A 347 5.63 -32.82 10.95
N SER A 348 5.67 -34.13 11.22
CA SER A 348 5.22 -35.18 10.30
C SER A 348 3.70 -35.44 10.45
N PRO A 349 3.00 -35.96 9.42
CA PRO A 349 1.57 -36.24 9.53
C PRO A 349 1.20 -37.22 10.66
N ASP A 350 2.06 -38.19 11.00
CA ASP A 350 1.82 -39.10 12.12
C ASP A 350 1.99 -38.44 13.49
N GLU A 351 2.96 -37.52 13.61
CA GLU A 351 3.11 -36.67 14.81
C GLU A 351 1.89 -35.76 14.99
N ALA A 352 1.44 -35.10 13.91
CA ALA A 352 0.24 -34.28 13.91
C ALA A 352 -1.00 -35.09 14.29
N ALA A 353 -1.18 -36.28 13.71
CA ALA A 353 -2.29 -37.17 14.04
C ALA A 353 -2.29 -37.56 15.53
N ALA A 354 -1.12 -37.83 16.12
CA ALA A 354 -1.02 -38.12 17.54
C ALA A 354 -1.28 -36.89 18.43
N ARG A 355 -0.83 -35.71 18.01
CA ARG A 355 -1.05 -34.43 18.69
C ARG A 355 -2.52 -34.05 18.67
N GLU A 356 -3.13 -33.96 17.50
CA GLU A 356 -4.54 -33.59 17.30
C GLU A 356 -5.48 -34.57 18.03
N LEU A 357 -5.18 -35.87 18.01
CA LEU A 357 -5.94 -36.86 18.78
C LEU A 357 -5.96 -36.51 20.27
N LYS A 358 -4.82 -36.13 20.82
CA LYS A 358 -4.68 -35.77 22.23
C LYS A 358 -5.33 -34.41 22.52
N GLU A 359 -5.14 -33.43 21.66
CA GLU A 359 -5.63 -32.05 21.84
C GLU A 359 -7.15 -31.96 21.77
N GLU A 360 -7.79 -32.66 20.82
CA GLU A 360 -9.23 -32.57 20.62
C GLU A 360 -10.04 -33.58 21.44
N THR A 361 -9.44 -34.74 21.76
CA THR A 361 -10.17 -35.85 22.40
C THR A 361 -9.60 -36.33 23.72
N GLY A 362 -8.43 -35.84 24.14
CA GLY A 362 -7.72 -36.33 25.32
C GLY A 362 -7.13 -37.73 25.18
N LEU A 363 -7.37 -38.43 24.06
CA LEU A 363 -6.89 -39.78 23.83
C LEU A 363 -5.40 -39.78 23.44
N LYS A 364 -4.67 -40.75 23.95
CA LYS A 364 -3.27 -40.96 23.55
C LYS A 364 -3.20 -42.07 22.51
N ALA A 365 -2.66 -41.75 21.34
CA ALA A 365 -2.40 -42.74 20.30
C ALA A 365 -1.36 -43.76 20.79
N LEU A 366 -1.70 -45.06 20.71
CA LEU A 366 -0.76 -46.17 20.90
C LEU A 366 -0.40 -46.83 19.57
N LYS A 367 -1.31 -46.79 18.59
CA LYS A 367 -1.07 -47.24 17.22
C LYS A 367 -1.94 -46.45 16.26
N LEU A 368 -1.29 -45.83 15.28
CA LEU A 368 -1.90 -45.16 14.14
C LEU A 368 -1.49 -45.87 12.86
N SER A 369 -2.40 -45.97 11.90
CA SER A 369 -2.08 -46.44 10.55
C SER A 369 -2.62 -45.45 9.53
N LEU A 370 -1.77 -44.99 8.61
CA LEU A 370 -2.23 -44.19 7.48
C LEU A 370 -3.14 -45.04 6.61
N LYS A 371 -4.41 -44.68 6.54
CA LYS A 371 -5.39 -45.33 5.67
C LYS A 371 -5.25 -44.82 4.23
N GLY A 372 -4.98 -43.54 4.07
CA GLY A 372 -4.78 -42.92 2.76
C GLY A 372 -4.76 -41.41 2.84
N SER A 373 -4.78 -40.76 1.67
CA SER A 373 -4.85 -39.31 1.56
C SER A 373 -5.95 -38.89 0.60
N ASP A 374 -6.63 -37.79 0.89
CA ASP A 374 -7.56 -37.14 -0.02
C ASP A 374 -7.24 -35.63 -0.12
N LYS A 375 -7.84 -34.95 -1.08
CA LYS A 375 -7.75 -33.50 -1.23
C LYS A 375 -9.08 -32.86 -0.92
N ASP A 376 -9.08 -31.69 -0.31
CA ASP A 376 -10.29 -30.88 -0.21
C ASP A 376 -10.05 -29.42 -0.57
N ILE A 377 -11.14 -28.73 -0.88
CA ILE A 377 -11.16 -27.29 -1.03
C ILE A 377 -12.07 -26.78 0.08
N THR A 378 -11.47 -26.13 1.07
CA THR A 378 -12.16 -25.62 2.26
C THR A 378 -12.12 -24.08 2.25
N ASP A 379 -12.69 -23.45 3.29
CA ASP A 379 -12.51 -22.01 3.53
C ASP A 379 -11.04 -21.63 3.75
N TYR A 380 -10.21 -22.61 4.12
CA TYR A 380 -8.76 -22.50 4.16
C TYR A 380 -8.12 -22.84 2.80
N GLY A 381 -8.82 -22.82 1.67
CA GLY A 381 -8.23 -23.19 0.39
C GLY A 381 -7.93 -24.68 0.23
N SER A 382 -6.93 -25.01 -0.59
CA SER A 382 -6.61 -26.41 -0.91
C SER A 382 -5.87 -27.08 0.25
N VAL A 383 -6.40 -28.22 0.69
CA VAL A 383 -5.83 -29.03 1.77
C VAL A 383 -5.54 -30.43 1.25
N VAL A 384 -4.40 -31.00 1.64
CA VAL A 384 -4.13 -32.44 1.54
C VAL A 384 -4.38 -33.06 2.91
N LEU A 385 -5.35 -33.96 2.97
CA LEU A 385 -5.82 -34.60 4.19
C LEU A 385 -5.27 -36.01 4.27
N TYR A 386 -4.52 -36.31 5.32
CA TYR A 386 -4.03 -37.65 5.64
C TYR A 386 -4.99 -38.30 6.63
N THR A 387 -5.66 -39.36 6.19
CA THR A 387 -6.63 -40.09 7.01
C THR A 387 -5.92 -41.21 7.77
N PHE A 388 -5.95 -41.15 9.09
CA PHE A 388 -5.38 -42.16 9.96
C PHE A 388 -6.47 -42.98 10.65
N ASN A 389 -6.32 -44.30 10.67
CA ASN A 389 -7.05 -45.13 11.62
C ASN A 389 -6.36 -45.05 12.98
N VAL A 390 -7.16 -44.82 14.02
CA VAL A 390 -6.71 -44.95 15.41
C VAL A 390 -6.97 -46.39 15.85
N ASP A 391 -6.03 -47.27 15.53
CA ASP A 391 -6.14 -48.71 15.77
C ASP A 391 -6.15 -49.04 17.28
N LYS A 392 -5.38 -48.28 18.05
CA LYS A 392 -5.24 -48.47 19.50
C LYS A 392 -4.94 -47.15 20.18
N TRP A 393 -5.62 -46.88 21.28
CA TRP A 393 -5.45 -45.68 22.08
C TRP A 393 -5.56 -45.99 23.58
N GLU A 394 -5.20 -45.01 24.39
CA GLU A 394 -5.34 -44.99 25.84
C GLU A 394 -6.15 -43.76 26.26
N GLY A 395 -6.97 -43.91 27.30
CA GLY A 395 -7.83 -42.84 27.84
C GLY A 395 -9.30 -42.97 27.42
N SER A 396 -10.10 -42.02 27.91
CA SER A 396 -11.52 -41.86 27.58
C SER A 396 -11.70 -40.55 26.80
N PRO A 397 -12.55 -40.52 25.76
CA PRO A 397 -12.70 -39.34 24.92
C PRO A 397 -13.41 -38.22 25.68
N GLU A 398 -12.76 -37.06 25.77
CA GLU A 398 -13.30 -35.82 26.36
C GLU A 398 -13.03 -34.65 25.40
N PRO A 399 -14.01 -33.78 25.12
CA PRO A 399 -13.83 -32.67 24.18
C PRO A 399 -12.84 -31.64 24.75
N ALA A 400 -11.91 -31.20 23.92
CA ALA A 400 -10.94 -30.16 24.24
C ALA A 400 -10.58 -29.31 23.01
N ASP A 401 -9.85 -28.23 23.25
CA ASP A 401 -9.43 -27.22 22.26
C ASP A 401 -10.59 -26.67 21.40
N ASP A 402 -10.56 -26.90 20.08
CA ASP A 402 -11.57 -26.41 19.15
C ASP A 402 -12.77 -27.37 19.02
N VAL A 403 -12.89 -28.39 19.88
CA VAL A 403 -14.02 -29.32 19.94
C VAL A 403 -14.92 -29.00 21.14
N SER A 404 -16.21 -28.80 20.85
CA SER A 404 -17.23 -28.50 21.86
C SER A 404 -17.93 -29.74 22.41
N GLU A 405 -17.97 -30.81 21.64
CA GLU A 405 -18.66 -32.06 22.01
C GLU A 405 -18.09 -33.24 21.22
N LEU A 406 -18.06 -34.42 21.84
CA LEU A 406 -17.70 -35.68 21.20
C LEU A 406 -18.85 -36.68 21.35
N GLN A 407 -19.20 -37.36 20.25
CA GLN A 407 -20.30 -38.32 20.23
C GLN A 407 -19.92 -39.60 19.48
N TRP A 408 -20.26 -40.76 20.06
CA TRP A 408 -20.18 -42.04 19.37
C TRP A 408 -21.44 -42.27 18.54
N MET A 409 -21.29 -42.34 17.22
CA MET A 409 -22.41 -42.49 16.30
C MET A 409 -22.28 -43.76 15.46
N GLU A 410 -23.37 -44.50 15.28
CA GLU A 410 -23.40 -45.65 14.36
C GLU A 410 -23.20 -45.15 12.93
N LEU A 411 -22.38 -45.85 12.14
CA LEU A 411 -21.97 -45.42 10.80
C LEU A 411 -23.13 -44.96 9.89
N GLU A 412 -24.25 -45.68 9.94
CA GLU A 412 -25.44 -45.38 9.11
C GLU A 412 -26.25 -44.17 9.61
N SER A 413 -26.09 -43.80 10.89
CA SER A 413 -26.78 -42.67 11.52
C SER A 413 -26.02 -41.35 11.44
N ILE A 414 -24.73 -41.37 11.05
CA ILE A 414 -23.92 -40.16 10.94
C ILE A 414 -24.53 -39.26 9.84
N PRO A 415 -24.94 -38.02 10.15
CA PRO A 415 -25.47 -37.09 9.16
C PRO A 415 -24.34 -36.58 8.25
N SER A 416 -24.67 -35.65 7.36
CA SER A 416 -23.62 -34.94 6.62
C SER A 416 -22.66 -34.24 7.58
N LEU A 417 -21.37 -34.36 7.32
CA LEU A 417 -20.30 -33.72 8.07
C LEU A 417 -19.95 -32.36 7.46
N ALA A 418 -19.27 -31.52 8.24
CA ALA A 418 -18.93 -30.13 7.95
C ALA A 418 -18.08 -29.95 6.68
N PHE A 419 -17.28 -30.96 6.32
CA PHE A 419 -16.32 -30.88 5.22
C PHE A 419 -16.59 -31.93 4.14
N GLY A 420 -16.33 -31.58 2.89
CA GLY A 420 -16.59 -32.44 1.73
C GLY A 420 -15.80 -33.75 1.77
N ALA A 421 -14.50 -33.69 2.10
CA ALA A 421 -13.65 -34.86 2.25
C ALA A 421 -14.15 -35.81 3.34
N HIS A 422 -14.66 -35.28 4.45
CA HIS A 422 -15.21 -36.11 5.53
C HIS A 422 -16.43 -36.91 5.06
N ASN A 423 -17.30 -36.29 4.26
CA ASN A 423 -18.46 -36.98 3.68
C ASN A 423 -18.05 -38.05 2.66
N ARG A 424 -17.00 -37.82 1.88
CA ARG A 424 -16.46 -38.84 0.95
C ARG A 424 -15.87 -40.02 1.72
N ILE A 425 -15.09 -39.76 2.77
CA ILE A 425 -14.58 -40.80 3.67
C ILE A 425 -15.74 -41.59 4.27
N LEU A 426 -16.78 -40.92 4.77
CA LEU A 426 -17.97 -41.56 5.34
C LEU A 426 -18.69 -42.47 4.32
N HIS A 427 -18.79 -42.03 3.07
CA HIS A 427 -19.39 -42.82 2.00
C HIS A 427 -18.57 -44.06 1.64
N CYS A 428 -17.23 -43.94 1.54
CA CYS A 428 -16.34 -45.09 1.36
C CYS A 428 -16.47 -46.10 2.51
N LEU A 429 -16.52 -45.60 3.76
CA LEU A 429 -16.72 -46.44 4.95
C LEU A 429 -18.03 -47.23 4.89
N ARG A 430 -19.13 -46.62 4.43
CA ARG A 430 -20.45 -47.29 4.27
C ARG A 430 -20.46 -48.36 3.19
N ARG A 431 -19.71 -48.14 2.10
CA ARG A 431 -19.61 -49.11 1.00
C ARG A 431 -18.65 -50.26 1.29
N LYS A 432 -17.88 -50.19 2.38
CA LYS A 432 -16.77 -51.11 2.68
C LYS A 432 -15.75 -51.18 1.53
N GLU A 433 -15.57 -50.05 0.86
CA GLU A 433 -14.51 -49.87 -0.14
C GLU A 433 -13.26 -49.42 0.65
N ASP A 434 -12.15 -50.13 0.44
CA ASP A 434 -10.89 -49.93 1.19
C ASP A 434 -10.19 -48.62 0.82
#